data_AF-A0A1I0Q6X2-F1
#
_entry.id   AF-A0A1I0Q6X2-F1
#
_cell.length_a   1.000
_cell.length_b   1.000
_cell.length_c   1.000
_cell.angle_alpha   90.00
_cell.angle_beta   90.00
_cell.angle_gamma   90.00
#
_symmetry.space_group_name_H-M   'P 1'
#
loop_
_entity.id
_entity.type
_entity.pdbx_description
1 polymer ?
#
loop_
_entity_poly.entity_id
_entity_poly.type
_entity_poly.pdbx_seq_one_letter_code
_entity_poly.pdbx_strand_id
1 'polypeptide(L)'
;MTKTSFSLLIIIALATSCQQKQQAKNIEITAVHDSIAVIPFELEGGGSWGFKINVGHKTFIYQDIIPTIAGRHYFQTKEDAQKVGDLMVAKMRSNGKSFPIISKQELLDMKIAGVE
;
A
#
# COMPACT_ATOMS: atom_id res chain seq x y z
N MET A 1 38.61 63.84 15.24
CA MET A 1 39.14 62.99 14.14
C MET A 1 40.45 62.39 14.63
N THR A 2 40.39 61.20 15.23
CA THR A 2 41.55 60.39 15.65
C THR A 2 41.15 58.92 15.62
N LYS A 3 42.09 58.11 15.15
CA LYS A 3 42.05 56.68 14.82
C LYS A 3 42.16 55.83 16.10
N THR A 4 41.60 54.61 16.12
CA THR A 4 42.36 53.33 16.03
C THR A 4 41.49 52.10 16.31
N SER A 5 41.86 51.03 15.62
CA SER A 5 41.33 49.67 15.58
C SER A 5 41.17 48.98 16.94
N PHE A 6 40.11 48.19 17.11
CA PHE A 6 40.09 47.05 18.02
C PHE A 6 39.47 45.84 17.30
N SER A 7 40.34 44.89 17.03
CA SER A 7 40.02 43.50 16.74
C SER A 7 39.28 42.90 17.92
N LEU A 8 38.10 42.29 17.72
CA LEU A 8 37.70 41.12 18.49
C LEU A 8 36.62 40.30 17.76
N LEU A 9 37.08 39.18 17.22
CA LEU A 9 36.33 37.96 16.94
C LEU A 9 35.28 37.67 18.03
N ILE A 10 33.99 37.66 17.66
CA ILE A 10 32.96 36.92 18.41
C ILE A 10 32.05 36.21 17.39
N ILE A 11 32.50 35.02 16.98
CA ILE A 11 31.74 33.76 17.00
C ILE A 11 30.26 33.90 16.62
N ILE A 12 29.96 33.90 15.31
CA ILE A 12 28.66 33.45 14.80
C ILE A 12 28.89 32.08 14.14
N ALA A 13 29.19 31.11 14.99
CA ALA A 13 29.07 29.71 14.64
C ALA A 13 28.12 29.08 15.65
N LEU A 14 27.30 28.14 15.17
CA LEU A 14 26.44 27.22 15.93
C LEU A 14 24.98 27.66 16.13
N ALA A 15 24.21 27.60 15.04
CA ALA A 15 22.83 27.09 15.14
C ALA A 15 22.27 26.47 13.84
N THR A 16 23.07 26.26 12.79
CA THR A 16 22.63 25.49 11.60
C THR A 16 23.03 24.02 11.69
N SER A 17 22.85 23.38 12.85
CA SER A 17 23.06 21.92 13.00
C SER A 17 21.78 21.13 13.26
N CYS A 18 20.62 21.79 13.39
CA CYS A 18 19.35 21.10 13.62
C CYS A 18 18.53 20.74 12.36
N GLN A 19 19.00 21.01 11.13
CA GLN A 19 18.18 20.76 9.92
C GLN A 19 18.50 19.46 9.15
N GLN A 20 19.58 18.74 9.46
CA GLN A 20 19.99 17.59 8.63
C GLN A 20 19.32 16.25 9.02
N LYS A 21 18.62 16.16 10.15
CA LYS A 21 18.08 14.88 10.68
C LYS A 21 16.65 14.54 10.24
N GLN A 22 15.97 15.40 9.47
CA GLN A 22 14.55 15.22 9.11
C GLN A 22 14.30 14.61 7.72
N GLN A 23 15.32 14.49 6.87
CA GLN A 23 15.12 14.01 5.49
C GLN A 23 14.97 12.47 5.38
N ALA A 24 15.66 11.69 6.21
CA ALA A 24 15.58 10.22 6.16
C ALA A 24 14.20 9.68 6.62
N LYS A 25 13.59 10.29 7.65
CA LYS A 25 12.29 9.86 8.18
C LYS A 25 11.12 10.15 7.22
N ASN A 26 11.26 11.18 6.37
CA ASN A 26 10.21 11.56 5.43
C ASN A 26 10.26 10.70 4.15
N ILE A 27 11.45 10.35 3.66
CA ILE A 27 11.61 9.47 2.50
C ILE A 27 11.12 8.04 2.80
N GLU A 28 11.39 7.52 4.00
CA GLU A 28 10.89 6.20 4.42
C GLU A 28 9.35 6.17 4.53
N ILE A 29 8.75 7.19 5.14
CA ILE A 29 7.28 7.30 5.25
C ILE A 29 6.63 7.45 3.87
N THR A 30 7.24 8.21 2.95
CA THR A 30 6.71 8.42 1.60
C THR A 30 6.80 7.14 0.76
N ALA A 31 7.93 6.42 0.81
CA ALA A 31 8.11 5.15 0.11
C ALA A 31 7.17 4.05 0.64
N VAL A 32 6.92 4.02 1.95
CA VAL A 32 5.98 3.07 2.55
C VAL A 32 4.54 3.40 2.14
N HIS A 33 4.17 4.68 2.02
CA HIS A 33 2.82 5.11 1.63
C HIS A 33 2.42 4.68 0.20
N ASP A 34 3.40 4.33 -0.65
CA ASP A 34 3.19 3.88 -2.02
C ASP A 34 3.26 2.36 -2.21
N SER A 35 3.66 1.62 -1.18
CA SER A 35 3.67 0.15 -1.24
C SER A 35 2.24 -0.40 -1.38
N ILE A 36 2.04 -1.38 -2.25
CA ILE A 36 0.77 -2.08 -2.42
C ILE A 36 1.00 -3.59 -2.30
N ALA A 37 0.25 -4.25 -1.41
CA ALA A 37 0.42 -5.66 -1.09
C ALA A 37 -0.91 -6.38 -0.95
N VAL A 38 -0.99 -7.58 -1.55
CA VAL A 38 -2.09 -8.52 -1.34
C VAL A 38 -1.73 -9.42 -0.16
N ILE A 39 -2.68 -9.59 0.75
CA ILE A 39 -2.51 -10.44 1.93
C ILE A 39 -3.73 -11.35 2.02
N PRO A 40 -3.61 -12.61 1.56
CA PRO A 40 -4.64 -13.62 1.76
C PRO A 40 -4.82 -13.93 3.25
N PHE A 41 -6.05 -14.20 3.66
CA PHE A 41 -6.40 -14.63 5.00
C PHE A 41 -7.47 -15.72 4.95
N GLU A 42 -7.46 -16.59 5.95
CA GLU A 42 -8.52 -17.58 6.15
C GLU A 42 -9.63 -16.97 7.00
N LEU A 43 -10.88 -17.30 6.69
CA LEU A 43 -12.06 -16.86 7.44
C LEU A 43 -12.24 -17.66 8.73
N GLU A 44 -12.98 -17.08 9.68
CA GLU A 44 -13.40 -17.80 10.89
C GLU A 44 -14.20 -19.07 10.53
N GLY A 45 -13.86 -20.19 11.17
CA GLY A 45 -14.44 -21.50 10.88
C GLY A 45 -13.60 -22.39 9.93
N GLY A 46 -12.60 -21.81 9.27
CA GLY A 46 -11.65 -22.54 8.43
C GLY A 46 -12.20 -22.97 7.07
N GLY A 47 -11.29 -23.27 6.14
CA GLY A 47 -11.64 -23.82 4.81
C GLY A 47 -12.25 -22.81 3.83
N SER A 48 -12.27 -21.53 4.16
CA SER A 48 -12.69 -20.44 3.29
C SER A 48 -11.69 -19.30 3.37
N TRP A 49 -11.44 -18.65 2.24
CA TRP A 49 -10.40 -17.65 2.08
C TRP A 49 -10.96 -16.32 1.59
N GLY A 50 -10.23 -15.27 1.93
CA GLY A 50 -10.37 -13.93 1.41
C GLY A 50 -9.00 -13.30 1.24
N PHE A 51 -8.98 -12.04 0.83
CA PHE A 51 -7.76 -11.25 0.79
C PHE A 51 -8.03 -9.80 1.17
N LYS A 52 -6.98 -9.13 1.63
CA LYS A 52 -6.95 -7.68 1.74
C LYS A 52 -5.86 -7.11 0.87
N ILE A 53 -6.10 -5.92 0.34
CA ILE A 53 -5.09 -5.11 -0.35
C ILE A 53 -4.73 -3.95 0.57
N ASN A 54 -3.49 -3.91 0.99
CA ASN A 54 -2.95 -2.79 1.75
C ASN A 54 -2.28 -1.80 0.80
N VAL A 55 -2.52 -0.50 1.03
CA VAL A 55 -1.75 0.60 0.44
C VAL A 55 -1.05 1.33 1.58
N GLY A 56 0.27 1.17 1.64
CA GLY A 56 1.07 1.46 2.83
C GLY A 56 0.54 0.73 4.06
N HIS A 57 0.21 1.48 5.11
CA HIS A 57 -0.27 0.90 6.37
C HIS A 57 -1.79 0.72 6.45
N LYS A 58 -2.54 1.08 5.40
CA LYS A 58 -3.99 1.05 5.41
C LYS A 58 -4.52 -0.10 4.56
N THR A 59 -5.47 -0.86 5.11
CA THR A 59 -6.31 -1.75 4.30
C THR A 59 -7.17 -0.90 3.39
N PHE A 60 -6.94 -0.99 2.09
CA PHE A 60 -7.69 -0.26 1.08
C PHE A 60 -8.87 -1.07 0.54
N ILE A 61 -8.68 -2.38 0.36
CA ILE A 61 -9.74 -3.33 -0.03
C ILE A 61 -9.71 -4.50 0.95
N TYR A 62 -10.88 -4.92 1.40
CA TYR A 62 -11.11 -6.16 2.13
C TYR A 62 -12.16 -6.95 1.37
N GLN A 63 -11.81 -8.15 0.94
CA GLN A 63 -12.63 -8.97 0.04
C GLN A 63 -12.62 -10.40 0.55
N ASP A 64 -13.65 -10.75 1.31
CA ASP A 64 -13.88 -12.09 1.84
C ASP A 64 -14.63 -12.99 0.84
N ILE A 65 -15.49 -12.40 0.01
CA ILE A 65 -16.25 -13.10 -1.04
C ILE A 65 -15.71 -12.84 -2.45
N ILE A 66 -15.98 -13.75 -3.38
CA ILE A 66 -15.65 -13.60 -4.80
C ILE A 66 -16.42 -12.38 -5.36
N PRO A 67 -15.73 -11.39 -5.96
CA PRO A 67 -16.40 -10.22 -6.53
C PRO A 67 -17.28 -10.62 -7.71
N THR A 68 -18.30 -9.81 -8.02
CA THR A 68 -19.11 -9.93 -9.25
C THR A 68 -20.02 -11.18 -9.31
N ILE A 69 -19.97 -12.07 -8.31
CA ILE A 69 -20.89 -13.20 -8.14
C ILE A 69 -21.95 -12.85 -7.09
N ALA A 70 -23.22 -13.11 -7.40
CA ALA A 70 -24.31 -12.84 -6.48
C ALA A 70 -24.32 -13.86 -5.34
N GLY A 71 -24.55 -13.40 -4.10
CA GLY A 71 -24.58 -14.25 -2.91
C GLY A 71 -23.25 -14.28 -2.15
N ARG A 72 -23.12 -15.23 -1.22
CA ARG A 72 -21.92 -15.41 -0.38
C ARG A 72 -21.10 -16.58 -0.91
N HIS A 73 -20.28 -16.30 -1.91
CA HIS A 73 -19.32 -17.26 -2.45
C HIS A 73 -17.93 -16.89 -1.95
N TYR A 74 -17.37 -17.70 -1.04
CA TYR A 74 -16.01 -17.51 -0.54
C TYR A 74 -14.99 -18.16 -1.46
N PHE A 75 -13.74 -17.70 -1.41
CA PHE A 75 -12.66 -18.40 -2.10
C PHE A 75 -12.40 -19.74 -1.40
N GLN A 76 -12.36 -20.84 -2.16
CA GLN A 76 -12.10 -22.16 -1.58
C GLN A 76 -10.61 -22.36 -1.24
N THR A 77 -9.73 -21.62 -1.90
CA THR A 77 -8.28 -21.74 -1.74
C THR A 77 -7.63 -20.38 -1.52
N LYS A 78 -6.50 -20.39 -0.80
CA LYS A 78 -5.64 -19.21 -0.64
C LYS A 78 -5.16 -18.69 -1.99
N GLU A 79 -4.84 -19.61 -2.89
CA GLU A 79 -4.29 -19.34 -4.21
C GLU A 79 -5.29 -18.56 -5.08
N ASP A 80 -6.57 -18.91 -5.04
CA ASP A 80 -7.58 -18.18 -5.80
C ASP A 80 -7.83 -16.78 -5.22
N ALA A 81 -7.86 -16.64 -3.90
CA ALA A 81 -7.91 -15.33 -3.25
C ALA A 81 -6.70 -14.45 -3.63
N GLN A 82 -5.50 -15.05 -3.65
CA GLN A 82 -4.26 -14.37 -4.05
C GLN A 82 -4.32 -13.91 -5.52
N LYS A 83 -4.71 -14.78 -6.47
CA LYS A 83 -4.80 -14.43 -7.90
C LYS A 83 -5.72 -13.24 -8.15
N VAL A 84 -6.90 -13.23 -7.54
CA VAL A 84 -7.87 -12.13 -7.70
C VAL A 84 -7.32 -10.84 -7.10
N GLY A 85 -6.70 -10.92 -5.92
CA GLY A 85 -6.01 -9.79 -5.31
C GLY A 85 -4.89 -9.23 -6.20
N ASP A 86 -4.09 -10.10 -6.82
CA ASP A 86 -3.00 -9.69 -7.72
C ASP A 86 -3.52 -9.01 -9.00
N LEU A 87 -4.60 -9.52 -9.59
CA LEU A 87 -5.28 -8.87 -10.71
C LEU A 87 -5.79 -7.47 -10.33
N MET A 88 -6.40 -7.34 -9.16
CA MET A 88 -6.85 -6.05 -8.63
C MET A 88 -5.67 -5.08 -8.45
N VAL A 89 -4.57 -5.53 -7.85
CA VAL A 89 -3.35 -4.72 -7.68
C VAL A 89 -2.75 -4.32 -9.03
N ALA A 90 -2.73 -5.22 -10.02
CA ALA A 90 -2.27 -4.89 -11.37
C ALA A 90 -3.10 -3.76 -11.99
N LYS A 91 -4.43 -3.85 -11.91
CA LYS A 91 -5.35 -2.79 -12.39
C LYS A 91 -5.20 -1.48 -11.63
N MET A 92 -5.04 -1.54 -10.31
CA MET A 92 -4.76 -0.36 -9.49
C MET A 92 -3.47 0.33 -9.93
N ARG A 93 -2.40 -0.43 -10.19
CA ARG A 93 -1.13 0.15 -10.69
C ARG A 93 -1.30 0.80 -12.07
N SER A 94 -2.07 0.18 -12.97
CA SER A 94 -2.34 0.74 -14.30
C SER A 94 -3.22 1.99 -14.28
N ASN A 95 -4.13 2.12 -13.30
CA ASN A 95 -5.14 3.16 -13.25
C ASN A 95 -4.92 4.19 -12.13
N GLY A 96 -3.66 4.39 -11.67
CA GLY A 96 -3.34 5.42 -10.68
C GLY A 96 -3.95 5.17 -9.29
N LYS A 97 -4.00 3.92 -8.85
CA LYS A 97 -4.57 3.44 -7.57
C LYS A 97 -6.10 3.64 -7.44
N SER A 98 -6.82 3.80 -8.55
CA SER A 98 -8.29 3.80 -8.52
C SER A 98 -8.85 2.45 -8.06
N PHE A 99 -10.10 2.42 -7.60
CA PHE A 99 -10.78 1.17 -7.28
C PHE A 99 -10.83 0.25 -8.51
N PRO A 100 -10.34 -1.00 -8.43
CA PRO A 100 -10.27 -1.90 -9.58
C PRO A 100 -11.63 -2.55 -9.86
N ILE A 101 -12.04 -2.56 -11.13
CA ILE A 101 -13.23 -3.28 -11.59
C ILE A 101 -12.81 -4.65 -12.11
N ILE A 102 -13.45 -5.71 -11.61
CA ILE A 102 -13.26 -7.11 -12.02
C ILE A 102 -14.52 -7.62 -12.69
N SER A 103 -14.40 -8.15 -13.90
CA SER A 103 -15.49 -8.78 -14.63
C SER A 103 -15.63 -10.27 -14.32
N LYS A 104 -16.83 -10.85 -14.53
CA LYS A 104 -17.04 -12.31 -14.43
C LYS A 104 -16.11 -13.07 -15.39
N GLN A 105 -15.89 -12.53 -16.60
CA GLN A 105 -15.02 -13.17 -17.60
C GLN A 105 -13.57 -13.32 -17.11
N GLU A 106 -13.01 -12.29 -16.47
CA GLU A 106 -11.64 -12.38 -15.94
C GLU A 106 -11.51 -13.46 -14.86
N LEU A 107 -12.54 -13.63 -14.03
CA LEU A 107 -12.57 -14.70 -13.03
C LEU A 107 -12.64 -16.09 -13.69
N LEU A 108 -13.43 -16.24 -14.75
CA LEU A 108 -13.51 -17.48 -15.55
C LEU A 108 -12.17 -17.79 -16.23
N ASP A 109 -11.52 -16.78 -16.83
CA ASP A 109 -10.23 -16.93 -17.51
C ASP A 109 -9.12 -17.37 -16.55
N MET A 110 -9.17 -16.88 -15.30
CA MET A 110 -8.28 -17.30 -14.20
C MET A 110 -8.65 -18.65 -13.57
N LYS A 111 -9.78 -19.23 -13.97
CA LYS A 111 -10.31 -20.50 -13.44
C LYS A 111 -10.52 -20.48 -11.93
N ILE A 112 -11.09 -19.38 -11.43
CA ILE A 112 -11.47 -19.25 -10.01
C ILE A 112 -12.65 -20.18 -9.74
N ALA A 113 -12.55 -21.03 -8.71
CA ALA A 113 -13.63 -21.95 -8.35
C ALA A 113 -14.88 -21.19 -7.85
N GLY A 114 -16.08 -21.66 -8.21
CA GLY A 114 -17.35 -21.09 -7.75
C GLY A 114 -17.84 -19.89 -8.56
N VAL A 115 -17.37 -19.76 -9.81
CA VAL A 115 -17.68 -18.66 -10.74
C VAL A 115 -18.54 -19.12 -11.93
N GLU A 116 -18.78 -20.42 -12.07
CA GLU A 116 -19.63 -21.05 -13.09
C GLU A 116 -21.04 -20.42 -13.21
#